data_AF-A0A7V9Q6L2-F1
#
_entry.id   AF-A0A7V9Q6L2-F1
#
_cell.length_a   1.000
_cell.length_b   1.000
_cell.length_c   1.000
_cell.angle_alpha   90.00
_cell.angle_beta   90.00
_cell.angle_gamma   90.00
#
_symmetry.space_group_name_H-M   'P 1'
#
loop_
_entity.id
_entity.type
_entity.pdbx_description
1 polymer ?
#
loop_
_entity_poly.entity_id
_entity_poly.type
_entity_poly.pdbx_seq_one_letter_code
_entity_poly.pdbx_strand_id
1 'polypeptide(L)'
;MIKEVVALSNDRTGYHPHPGEKAYGHRITSLSEGWKELCAQYLPLIPTNSIWRYSRQRSSADPAQGWKLHLSATVLTANQLIEKVAPFLCGLDVLFKAPSSLHELGKINSGLHYGFSQVGKVITVYPQSPREAVTLAGKLHQLTYGLPAPKIPFDIQFQRNSCIYYRYGGFVSVEMEDEGGNRVSVVRNAEGKLVPDLRGPGKSVPVWVADPFPRKNRRRKQARVIGSLLRTTFRAYKTISQRGKGGVYRALDLSVSTPRFCVLKEGRPHGETDWEGRDGCWRIRHEEHVLSCLSNEGIRVPAVYASFEVEGHRYLVTEFIEGDNLHSLLLNRKKKLPITEALRYGIQLAELLSGIHAAGWAWRDCKPLNLIVAEGGLLRPVDFEGACRVDAPDPAPWGTQAYMPPEQRGSLAAESCVTQDLYALGVTLHQLFSVQVPDPSKRLAPVGRLRRGVPPGVRKLIAVLLQPQLRPNAQTVFEKLRGAYAGLA
;
A
#
# COMPACT_ATOMS: atom_id res chain seq x y z
N MET A 1 -0.70 23.11 54.37
CA MET A 1 -0.89 24.07 53.25
C MET A 1 -0.30 23.50 51.95
N ILE A 2 -0.66 22.26 51.58
CA ILE A 2 -0.35 21.60 50.30
C ILE A 2 -1.48 20.60 50.07
N LYS A 3 -2.53 21.00 49.35
CA LYS A 3 -3.58 20.15 48.75
C LYS A 3 -4.51 21.05 47.94
N GLU A 4 -4.01 21.69 46.87
CA GLU A 4 -4.86 22.44 45.92
C GLU A 4 -4.13 22.86 44.63
N VAL A 5 -3.42 21.96 43.92
CA VAL A 5 -2.95 22.23 42.53
C VAL A 5 -2.87 20.95 41.67
N VAL A 6 -3.81 20.01 41.81
CA VAL A 6 -3.83 18.77 40.97
C VAL A 6 -5.14 18.61 40.18
N ALA A 7 -5.98 19.63 40.13
CA ALA A 7 -7.15 19.64 39.27
C ALA A 7 -7.14 20.91 38.42
N LEU A 8 -6.35 20.94 37.34
CA LEU A 8 -6.41 21.90 36.22
C LEU A 8 -5.30 21.57 35.19
N SER A 9 -5.38 20.43 34.50
CA SER A 9 -4.48 20.15 33.35
C SER A 9 -5.04 19.23 32.25
N ASN A 10 -6.35 18.98 32.20
CA ASN A 10 -6.96 18.14 31.16
C ASN A 10 -7.70 18.89 30.03
N ASP A 11 -7.48 20.21 29.87
CA ASP A 11 -8.26 21.01 28.91
C ASP A 11 -7.38 21.97 28.08
N ARG A 12 -6.36 21.44 27.40
CA ARG A 12 -5.44 22.25 26.56
C ARG A 12 -5.27 21.80 25.11
N THR A 13 -6.24 21.08 24.57
CA THR A 13 -6.48 21.07 23.13
C THR A 13 -7.99 21.08 22.95
N GLY A 14 -8.59 22.20 22.57
CA GLY A 14 -10.00 22.31 22.18
C GLY A 14 -10.32 21.54 20.89
N TYR A 15 -9.73 20.36 20.74
CA TYR A 15 -9.89 19.46 19.62
C TYR A 15 -11.12 18.61 19.88
N HIS A 16 -12.22 18.96 19.22
CA HIS A 16 -13.40 18.11 19.14
C HIS A 16 -13.28 17.30 17.85
N PRO A 17 -13.08 15.97 17.92
CA PRO A 17 -12.93 15.15 16.72
C PRO A 17 -14.19 15.24 15.87
N HIS A 18 -14.01 15.38 14.56
CA HIS A 18 -15.15 15.37 13.63
C HIS A 18 -15.94 14.05 13.75
N PRO A 19 -17.26 14.03 13.53
CA PRO A 19 -18.07 12.81 13.64
C PRO A 19 -17.52 11.62 12.83
N GLY A 20 -16.96 11.88 11.65
CA GLY A 20 -16.30 10.87 10.81
C GLY A 20 -15.05 10.25 11.46
N GLU A 21 -14.24 11.03 12.17
CA GLU A 21 -13.06 10.53 12.89
C GLU A 21 -13.43 9.63 14.07
N LYS A 22 -14.49 10.00 14.82
CA LYS A 22 -14.99 9.16 15.92
C LYS A 22 -15.52 7.82 15.42
N ALA A 23 -16.31 7.84 14.36
CA ALA A 23 -16.85 6.63 13.75
C ALA A 23 -15.74 5.72 13.19
N TYR A 24 -14.76 6.31 12.50
CA TYR A 24 -13.59 5.61 11.98
C TYR A 24 -12.77 4.95 13.10
N GLY A 25 -12.44 5.69 14.15
CA GLY A 25 -11.71 5.18 15.31
C GLY A 25 -12.45 4.06 16.04
N HIS A 26 -13.76 4.25 16.28
CA HIS A 26 -14.59 3.23 16.93
C HIS A 26 -14.61 1.92 16.14
N ARG A 27 -14.73 1.99 14.81
CA ARG A 27 -14.72 0.80 13.95
C ARG A 27 -13.40 0.04 14.03
N ILE A 28 -12.26 0.74 14.00
CA ILE A 28 -10.93 0.11 14.14
C ILE A 28 -10.82 -0.62 15.47
N THR A 29 -11.20 0.05 16.56
CA THR A 29 -11.15 -0.53 17.91
C THR A 29 -12.03 -1.76 18.02
N SER A 30 -13.31 -1.64 17.64
CA SER A 30 -14.29 -2.74 17.72
C SER A 30 -13.86 -3.97 16.91
N LEU A 31 -13.43 -3.79 15.66
CA LEU A 31 -12.97 -4.92 14.84
C LEU A 31 -11.68 -5.54 15.39
N SER A 32 -10.75 -4.72 15.88
CA SER A 32 -9.48 -5.19 16.44
C SER A 32 -9.67 -5.97 17.75
N GLU A 33 -10.61 -5.54 18.60
CA GLU A 33 -11.01 -6.26 19.81
C GLU A 33 -11.63 -7.60 19.47
N GLY A 34 -12.60 -7.64 18.54
CA GLY A 34 -13.19 -8.89 18.09
C GLY A 34 -12.16 -9.86 17.50
N TRP A 35 -11.21 -9.38 16.69
CA TRP A 35 -10.12 -10.21 16.18
C TRP A 35 -9.26 -10.80 17.30
N LYS A 36 -8.93 -9.97 18.31
CA LYS A 36 -8.13 -10.39 19.45
C LYS A 36 -8.82 -11.48 20.27
N GLU A 37 -10.13 -11.35 20.51
CA GLU A 37 -10.94 -12.35 21.22
C GLU A 37 -10.99 -13.68 20.46
N LEU A 38 -11.30 -13.63 19.16
CA LEU A 38 -11.35 -14.81 18.30
C LEU A 38 -9.98 -15.50 18.19
N CYS A 39 -8.90 -14.73 18.09
CA CYS A 39 -7.55 -15.26 18.14
C CYS A 39 -7.19 -15.88 19.49
N ALA A 40 -7.64 -15.30 20.61
CA ALA A 40 -7.41 -15.87 21.93
C ALA A 40 -8.14 -17.22 22.09
N GLN A 41 -9.35 -17.32 21.54
CA GLN A 41 -10.16 -18.53 21.60
C GLN A 41 -9.65 -19.66 20.68
N TYR A 42 -9.33 -19.36 19.42
CA TYR A 42 -9.06 -20.40 18.41
C TYR A 42 -7.59 -20.51 17.98
N LEU A 43 -6.75 -19.54 18.33
CA LEU A 43 -5.34 -19.46 17.95
C LEU A 43 -4.46 -19.12 19.17
N PRO A 44 -4.47 -19.95 20.24
CA PRO A 44 -3.87 -19.59 21.52
C PRO A 44 -2.34 -19.46 21.45
N LEU A 45 -1.69 -20.10 20.47
CA LEU A 45 -0.24 -20.15 20.40
C LEU A 45 0.36 -18.95 19.68
N ILE A 46 1.28 -18.28 20.37
CA ILE A 46 2.00 -17.10 19.90
C ILE A 46 3.49 -17.38 19.93
N PRO A 47 4.12 -17.72 18.79
CA PRO A 47 5.57 -17.83 18.73
C PRO A 47 6.23 -16.46 18.95
N THR A 48 7.39 -16.47 19.60
CA THR A 48 8.19 -15.26 19.82
C THR A 48 8.56 -14.60 18.49
N ASN A 49 8.46 -13.28 18.41
CA ASN A 49 8.78 -12.47 17.22
C ASN A 49 8.03 -12.91 15.93
N SER A 50 6.85 -13.52 16.07
CA SER A 50 6.02 -13.96 14.95
C SER A 50 4.79 -13.07 14.79
N ILE A 51 4.50 -12.71 13.54
CA ILE A 51 3.21 -12.09 13.17
C ILE A 51 2.08 -13.11 13.11
N TRP A 52 2.38 -14.41 13.21
CA TRP A 52 1.42 -15.50 13.08
C TRP A 52 1.07 -16.09 14.43
N ARG A 53 -0.20 -16.45 14.60
CA ARG A 53 -0.72 -17.29 15.69
C ARG A 53 -1.17 -18.64 15.14
N TYR A 54 -1.15 -19.68 15.97
CA TYR A 54 -1.46 -21.06 15.55
C TYR A 54 -2.54 -21.69 16.41
N SER A 55 -3.36 -22.56 15.82
CA SER A 55 -4.44 -23.27 16.51
C SER A 55 -3.94 -24.29 17.50
N ARG A 56 -2.84 -24.99 17.17
CA ARG A 56 -2.18 -25.98 18.01
C ARG A 56 -0.70 -26.11 17.67
N GLN A 57 0.04 -26.84 18.52
CA GLN A 57 1.43 -27.15 18.22
C GLN A 57 1.49 -28.15 17.06
N ARG A 58 2.56 -28.05 16.28
CA ARG A 58 2.85 -29.04 15.25
C ARG A 58 3.26 -30.35 15.93
N SER A 59 2.67 -31.45 15.50
CA SER A 59 3.03 -32.81 15.91
C SER A 59 3.99 -33.45 14.89
N SER A 60 4.61 -34.57 15.27
CA SER A 60 5.41 -35.40 14.35
C SER A 60 4.57 -36.03 13.23
N ALA A 61 3.25 -36.17 13.42
CA ALA A 61 2.33 -36.69 12.42
C ALA A 61 2.02 -35.66 11.32
N ASP A 62 2.17 -34.35 11.60
CA ASP A 62 1.90 -33.31 10.61
C ASP A 62 2.92 -33.35 9.46
N PRO A 63 2.48 -33.39 8.20
CA PRO A 63 3.39 -33.51 7.07
C PRO A 63 4.32 -32.30 6.99
N ALA A 64 5.54 -32.51 6.51
CA ALA A 64 6.52 -31.44 6.31
C ALA A 64 6.19 -30.56 5.09
N GLN A 65 5.35 -31.05 4.18
CA GLN A 65 4.91 -30.38 2.95
C GLN A 65 3.60 -30.98 2.43
N GLY A 66 2.87 -30.25 1.61
CA GLY A 66 1.62 -30.75 1.03
C GLY A 66 0.78 -29.65 0.39
N TRP A 67 -0.50 -29.95 0.21
CA TRP A 67 -1.50 -28.97 -0.23
C TRP A 67 -1.89 -28.09 0.94
N LYS A 68 -1.70 -26.77 0.79
CA LYS A 68 -2.18 -25.76 1.74
C LYS A 68 -3.42 -25.10 1.19
N LEU A 69 -4.34 -24.78 2.09
CA LEU A 69 -5.47 -23.90 1.76
C LEU A 69 -5.18 -22.51 2.32
N HIS A 70 -5.35 -21.49 1.50
CA HIS A 70 -5.25 -20.10 1.90
C HIS A 70 -6.63 -19.46 1.80
N LEU A 71 -7.12 -18.91 2.90
CA LEU A 71 -8.40 -18.23 2.96
C LEU A 71 -8.15 -16.73 2.98
N SER A 72 -8.90 -16.03 2.13
CA SER A 72 -8.77 -14.60 1.95
C SER A 72 -9.85 -13.79 2.64
N ALA A 73 -9.46 -12.62 3.13
CA ALA A 73 -10.33 -11.65 3.76
C ALA A 73 -9.70 -10.24 3.72
N THR A 74 -10.57 -9.25 3.85
CA THR A 74 -10.19 -7.86 4.14
C THR A 74 -10.07 -7.67 5.65
N VAL A 75 -9.62 -6.48 6.09
CA VAL A 75 -9.68 -6.14 7.53
C VAL A 75 -11.12 -6.08 8.06
N LEU A 76 -12.11 -5.83 7.18
CA LEU A 76 -13.52 -5.77 7.55
C LEU A 76 -14.19 -7.15 7.62
N THR A 77 -13.70 -8.12 6.83
CA THR A 77 -14.30 -9.45 6.73
C THR A 77 -13.53 -10.53 7.52
N ALA A 78 -12.41 -10.18 8.15
CA ALA A 78 -11.56 -11.10 8.89
C ALA A 78 -12.25 -11.76 10.09
N ASN A 79 -12.97 -10.99 10.92
CA ASN A 79 -13.67 -11.53 12.10
C ASN A 79 -14.75 -12.55 11.67
N GLN A 80 -15.57 -12.19 10.68
CA GLN A 80 -16.58 -13.09 10.12
C GLN A 80 -15.96 -14.35 9.51
N LEU A 81 -14.81 -14.22 8.84
CA LEU A 81 -14.09 -15.38 8.29
C LEU A 81 -13.68 -16.35 9.39
N ILE A 82 -12.99 -15.87 10.44
CA ILE A 82 -12.47 -16.73 11.50
C ILE A 82 -13.60 -17.34 12.33
N GLU A 83 -14.66 -16.58 12.66
CA GLU A 83 -15.87 -17.08 13.35
C GLU A 83 -16.50 -18.27 12.61
N LYS A 84 -16.54 -18.22 11.28
CA LYS A 84 -17.17 -19.26 10.46
C LYS A 84 -16.31 -20.51 10.32
N VAL A 85 -14.98 -20.38 10.28
CA VAL A 85 -14.08 -21.50 9.94
C VAL A 85 -13.37 -22.11 11.13
N ALA A 86 -13.03 -21.31 12.14
CA ALA A 86 -12.20 -21.76 13.25
C ALA A 86 -12.88 -22.83 14.12
N PRO A 87 -14.17 -22.72 14.49
CA PRO A 87 -14.85 -23.79 15.24
C PRO A 87 -14.81 -25.13 14.50
N PHE A 88 -15.04 -25.09 13.18
CA PHE A 88 -15.01 -26.28 12.31
C PHE A 88 -13.60 -26.89 12.23
N LEU A 89 -12.57 -26.06 12.03
CA LEU A 89 -11.19 -26.54 11.93
C LEU A 89 -10.66 -27.07 13.27
N CYS A 90 -10.96 -26.40 14.38
CA CYS A 90 -10.60 -26.85 15.73
C CYS A 90 -11.30 -28.16 16.10
N GLY A 91 -12.59 -28.32 15.74
CA GLY A 91 -13.33 -29.56 15.98
C GLY A 91 -12.78 -30.79 15.23
N LEU A 92 -11.98 -30.57 14.19
CA LEU A 92 -11.29 -31.61 13.41
C LEU A 92 -9.79 -31.72 13.75
N ASP A 93 -9.30 -30.96 14.73
CA ASP A 93 -7.87 -30.88 15.09
C ASP A 93 -6.94 -30.52 13.91
N VAL A 94 -7.44 -29.73 12.96
CA VAL A 94 -6.67 -29.29 11.81
C VAL A 94 -5.76 -28.12 12.20
N LEU A 95 -4.47 -28.22 11.87
CA LEU A 95 -3.53 -27.12 12.08
C LEU A 95 -3.83 -25.97 11.12
N PHE A 96 -3.98 -24.76 11.66
CA PHE A 96 -4.06 -23.54 10.88
C PHE A 96 -3.41 -22.37 11.61
N LYS A 97 -3.11 -21.32 10.85
CA LYS A 97 -2.55 -20.07 11.38
C LYS A 97 -3.26 -18.85 10.81
N ALA A 98 -3.22 -17.75 11.56
CA ALA A 98 -3.71 -16.44 11.14
C ALA A 98 -2.82 -15.31 11.69
N PRO A 99 -2.88 -14.07 11.16
CA PRO A 99 -2.09 -12.96 11.68
C PRO A 99 -2.46 -12.60 13.12
N SER A 100 -1.50 -12.07 13.87
CA SER A 100 -1.63 -11.74 15.29
C SER A 100 -2.51 -10.53 15.56
N SER A 101 -2.75 -9.70 14.55
CA SER A 101 -3.63 -8.53 14.63
C SER A 101 -4.17 -8.16 13.24
N LEU A 102 -5.25 -7.37 13.20
CA LEU A 102 -5.76 -6.78 11.95
C LEU A 102 -4.78 -5.76 11.34
N HIS A 103 -3.90 -5.15 12.15
CA HIS A 103 -2.83 -4.30 11.65
C HIS A 103 -1.83 -5.11 10.81
N GLU A 104 -1.43 -6.30 11.27
CA GLU A 104 -0.59 -7.22 10.52
C GLU A 104 -1.30 -7.76 9.27
N LEU A 105 -2.61 -8.00 9.34
CA LEU A 105 -3.41 -8.30 8.17
C LEU A 105 -3.39 -7.16 7.13
N GLY A 106 -3.48 -5.90 7.56
CA GLY A 106 -3.35 -4.75 6.66
C GLY A 106 -2.01 -4.75 5.90
N LYS A 107 -0.90 -5.07 6.58
CA LYS A 107 0.42 -5.21 5.96
C LYS A 107 0.53 -6.39 5.00
N ILE A 108 -0.10 -7.53 5.32
CA ILE A 108 -0.22 -8.68 4.41
C ILE A 108 -0.98 -8.26 3.15
N ASN A 109 -2.13 -7.61 3.32
CA ASN A 109 -2.99 -7.20 2.23
C ASN A 109 -2.39 -6.08 1.37
N SER A 110 -1.43 -5.29 1.85
CA SER A 110 -0.71 -4.32 1.00
C SER A 110 0.29 -4.97 0.06
N GLY A 111 0.86 -6.11 0.45
CA GLY A 111 1.93 -6.79 -0.29
C GLY A 111 3.29 -6.07 -0.22
N LEU A 112 3.40 -4.96 0.53
CA LEU A 112 4.64 -4.18 0.67
C LEU A 112 5.59 -4.77 1.71
N HIS A 113 5.05 -5.33 2.79
CA HIS A 113 5.87 -5.77 3.93
C HIS A 113 6.29 -7.24 3.84
N TYR A 114 5.38 -8.10 3.37
CA TYR A 114 5.60 -9.56 3.30
C TYR A 114 5.69 -10.09 1.86
N GLY A 115 5.66 -9.19 0.88
CA GLY A 115 5.75 -9.49 -0.54
C GLY A 115 4.39 -9.74 -1.20
N PHE A 116 4.34 -9.50 -2.50
CA PHE A 116 3.10 -9.53 -3.28
C PHE A 116 2.38 -10.88 -3.25
N SER A 117 3.11 -12.00 -3.16
CA SER A 117 2.52 -13.35 -3.08
C SER A 117 1.77 -13.66 -1.77
N GLN A 118 1.87 -12.77 -0.76
CA GLN A 118 1.18 -12.91 0.52
C GLN A 118 -0.17 -12.19 0.56
N VAL A 119 -0.45 -11.29 -0.39
CA VAL A 119 -1.70 -10.52 -0.45
C VAL A 119 -2.89 -11.46 -0.30
N GLY A 120 -3.78 -11.14 0.64
CA GLY A 120 -4.99 -11.90 0.90
C GLY A 120 -4.80 -13.20 1.68
N LYS A 121 -3.59 -13.65 2.07
CA LYS A 121 -3.41 -14.91 2.81
C LYS A 121 -3.65 -14.72 4.31
N VAL A 122 -4.93 -14.70 4.71
CA VAL A 122 -5.32 -14.43 6.10
C VAL A 122 -5.23 -15.68 6.95
N ILE A 123 -5.90 -16.76 6.55
CA ILE A 123 -5.81 -18.06 7.24
C ILE A 123 -5.08 -19.04 6.33
N THR A 124 -4.07 -19.71 6.84
CA THR A 124 -3.42 -20.85 6.17
C THR A 124 -3.78 -22.12 6.91
N VAL A 125 -4.42 -23.07 6.22
CA VAL A 125 -4.81 -24.38 6.74
C VAL A 125 -3.85 -25.43 6.20
N TYR A 126 -3.47 -26.37 7.06
CA TYR A 126 -2.48 -27.43 6.80
C TYR A 126 -3.13 -28.83 6.89
N PRO A 127 -3.81 -29.28 5.83
CA PRO A 127 -4.31 -30.66 5.71
C PRO A 127 -3.19 -31.71 5.80
N GLN A 128 -3.50 -32.87 6.38
CA GLN A 128 -2.66 -34.07 6.46
C GLN A 128 -2.53 -34.80 5.12
N SER A 129 -3.55 -34.73 4.26
CA SER A 129 -3.58 -35.46 2.99
C SER A 129 -4.24 -34.68 1.85
N PRO A 130 -3.97 -35.05 0.57
CA PRO A 130 -4.67 -34.47 -0.58
C PRO A 130 -6.20 -34.65 -0.49
N ARG A 131 -6.68 -35.79 -0.01
CA ARG A 131 -8.13 -36.07 0.14
C ARG A 131 -8.75 -35.13 1.17
N GLU A 132 -8.09 -34.95 2.31
CA GLU A 132 -8.54 -34.00 3.33
C GLU A 132 -8.52 -32.56 2.82
N ALA A 133 -7.50 -32.16 2.07
CA ALA A 133 -7.42 -30.83 1.47
C ALA A 133 -8.63 -30.50 0.59
N VAL A 134 -9.08 -31.47 -0.23
CA VAL A 134 -10.27 -31.31 -1.08
C VAL A 134 -11.55 -31.21 -0.24
N THR A 135 -11.72 -32.08 0.76
CA THR A 135 -12.88 -32.07 1.67
C THR A 135 -12.97 -30.76 2.44
N LEU A 136 -11.86 -30.31 3.03
CA LEU A 136 -11.77 -29.05 3.76
C LEU A 136 -12.07 -27.87 2.84
N ALA A 137 -11.48 -27.81 1.63
CA ALA A 137 -11.76 -26.72 0.70
C ALA A 137 -13.25 -26.63 0.33
N GLY A 138 -13.91 -27.77 0.10
CA GLY A 138 -15.35 -27.83 -0.15
C GLY A 138 -16.19 -27.29 1.01
N LYS A 139 -15.90 -27.74 2.23
CA LYS A 139 -16.66 -27.31 3.42
C LYS A 139 -16.38 -25.85 3.78
N LEU A 140 -15.12 -25.42 3.73
CA LEU A 140 -14.72 -24.04 3.98
C LEU A 140 -15.36 -23.10 2.96
N HIS A 141 -15.40 -23.47 1.68
CA HIS A 141 -16.10 -22.70 0.64
C HIS A 141 -17.59 -22.49 0.98
N GLN A 142 -18.29 -23.52 1.44
CA GLN A 142 -19.70 -23.40 1.84
C GLN A 142 -19.88 -22.47 3.04
N LEU A 143 -19.00 -22.59 4.05
CA LEU A 143 -19.06 -21.78 5.26
C LEU A 143 -18.81 -20.30 4.96
N THR A 144 -17.98 -19.99 3.96
CA THR A 144 -17.51 -18.64 3.65
C THR A 144 -18.07 -18.07 2.35
N TYR A 145 -19.04 -18.74 1.73
CA TYR A 145 -19.61 -18.31 0.47
C TYR A 145 -20.16 -16.89 0.56
N GLY A 146 -19.80 -16.05 -0.42
CA GLY A 146 -20.24 -14.66 -0.48
C GLY A 146 -19.43 -13.66 0.35
N LEU A 147 -18.44 -14.10 1.16
CA LEU A 147 -17.59 -13.16 1.88
C LEU A 147 -16.70 -12.35 0.92
N PRO A 148 -16.75 -11.01 0.96
CA PRO A 148 -15.85 -10.15 0.20
C PRO A 148 -14.39 -10.38 0.59
N ALA A 149 -13.55 -10.65 -0.40
CA ALA A 149 -12.13 -10.93 -0.20
C ALA A 149 -11.30 -10.58 -1.43
N PRO A 150 -10.04 -10.13 -1.24
CA PRO A 150 -9.13 -9.91 -2.36
C PRO A 150 -8.74 -11.23 -3.02
N LYS A 151 -8.28 -11.16 -4.27
CA LYS A 151 -7.64 -12.31 -4.93
C LYS A 151 -6.26 -12.55 -4.33
N ILE A 152 -5.91 -13.82 -4.14
CA ILE A 152 -4.55 -14.21 -3.72
C ILE A 152 -3.68 -14.37 -4.98
N PRO A 153 -2.60 -13.58 -5.13
CA PRO A 153 -1.72 -13.69 -6.29
C PRO A 153 -1.06 -15.06 -6.40
N PHE A 154 -1.02 -15.58 -7.64
CA PHE A 154 -0.36 -16.83 -8.04
C PHE A 154 -0.91 -18.14 -7.47
N ASP A 155 -1.79 -18.12 -6.48
CA ASP A 155 -2.47 -19.31 -5.99
C ASP A 155 -3.70 -19.64 -6.85
N ILE A 156 -4.18 -20.89 -6.80
CA ILE A 156 -5.35 -21.30 -7.58
C ILE A 156 -6.61 -21.09 -6.74
N GLN A 157 -7.58 -20.34 -7.28
CA GLN A 157 -8.89 -20.20 -6.64
C GLN A 157 -9.65 -21.54 -6.72
N PHE A 158 -10.16 -22.02 -5.59
CA PHE A 158 -10.85 -23.31 -5.50
C PHE A 158 -12.10 -23.37 -6.38
N GLN A 159 -12.94 -22.34 -6.30
CA GLN A 159 -14.13 -22.16 -7.14
C GLN A 159 -14.36 -20.68 -7.43
N ARG A 160 -15.13 -20.36 -8.47
CA ARG A 160 -15.51 -18.98 -8.78
C ARG A 160 -16.17 -18.32 -7.57
N ASN A 161 -15.77 -17.08 -7.27
CA ASN A 161 -16.24 -16.30 -6.11
C ASN A 161 -15.90 -16.92 -4.74
N SER A 162 -14.99 -17.90 -4.69
CA SER A 162 -14.51 -18.43 -3.42
C SER A 162 -13.39 -17.56 -2.85
N CYS A 163 -13.40 -17.34 -1.54
CA CYS A 163 -12.23 -16.82 -0.82
C CYS A 163 -11.18 -17.92 -0.50
N ILE A 164 -11.42 -19.17 -0.92
CA ILE A 164 -10.52 -20.30 -0.73
C ILE A 164 -9.61 -20.44 -1.94
N TYR A 165 -8.31 -20.46 -1.68
CA TYR A 165 -7.26 -20.71 -2.65
C TYR A 165 -6.41 -21.86 -2.18
N TYR A 166 -5.68 -22.49 -3.10
CA TYR A 166 -4.80 -23.59 -2.78
C TYR A 166 -3.51 -23.55 -3.59
N ARG A 167 -2.48 -24.15 -3.00
CA ARG A 167 -1.18 -24.45 -3.64
C ARG A 167 -0.50 -25.60 -2.93
N TYR A 168 0.47 -26.21 -3.60
CA TYR A 168 1.43 -27.09 -2.96
C TYR A 168 2.59 -26.28 -2.37
N GLY A 169 3.18 -26.72 -1.26
CA GLY A 169 4.35 -26.09 -0.66
C GLY A 169 4.78 -26.69 0.68
N GLY A 170 5.92 -26.25 1.20
CA GLY A 170 6.51 -26.75 2.45
C GLY A 170 5.78 -26.22 3.68
N PHE A 171 5.36 -27.07 4.60
CA PHE A 171 4.65 -26.68 5.83
C PHE A 171 5.63 -26.13 6.87
N VAL A 172 6.86 -26.66 6.83
CA VAL A 172 8.02 -26.15 7.56
C VAL A 172 8.81 -25.23 6.63
N SER A 173 9.23 -24.08 7.14
CA SER A 173 10.16 -23.19 6.44
C SER A 173 11.56 -23.80 6.49
N VAL A 174 11.85 -24.68 5.54
CA VAL A 174 13.23 -25.08 5.23
C VAL A 174 13.73 -24.12 4.17
N GLU A 175 14.85 -23.46 4.42
CA GLU A 175 15.48 -22.53 3.48
C GLU A 175 16.79 -23.12 2.96
N MET A 176 17.10 -22.83 1.70
CA MET A 176 18.37 -23.13 1.05
C MET A 176 18.88 -21.85 0.37
N GLU A 177 20.18 -21.71 0.26
CA GLU A 177 20.77 -20.63 -0.53
C GLU A 177 20.74 -21.00 -2.01
N ASP A 178 20.18 -20.13 -2.86
CA ASP A 178 20.22 -20.31 -4.31
C ASP A 178 21.58 -19.90 -4.89
N GLU A 179 21.79 -20.14 -6.19
CA GLU A 179 23.04 -19.81 -6.89
C GLU A 179 23.40 -18.31 -6.82
N GLY A 180 22.43 -17.44 -6.50
CA GLY A 180 22.61 -16.00 -6.33
C GLY A 180 22.78 -15.54 -4.87
N GLY A 181 22.94 -16.47 -3.92
CA GLY A 181 23.10 -16.15 -2.51
C GLY A 181 21.78 -15.84 -1.76
N ASN A 182 20.62 -16.06 -2.38
CA ASN A 182 19.33 -15.75 -1.77
C ASN A 182 18.78 -16.96 -1.03
N ARG A 183 18.21 -16.74 0.16
CA ARG A 183 17.49 -17.78 0.88
C ARG A 183 16.13 -18.03 0.25
N VAL A 184 15.92 -19.24 -0.24
CA VAL A 184 14.67 -19.70 -0.86
C VAL A 184 14.06 -20.82 -0.02
N SER A 185 12.74 -20.77 0.18
CA SER A 185 12.02 -21.89 0.79
C SER A 185 12.08 -23.11 -0.13
N VAL A 186 12.21 -24.32 0.42
CA VAL A 186 12.32 -25.57 -0.34
C VAL A 186 11.26 -26.61 0.04
N VAL A 187 10.99 -27.53 -0.90
CA VAL A 187 10.19 -28.75 -0.73
C VAL A 187 10.97 -29.95 -1.26
N ARG A 188 10.61 -31.16 -0.83
CA ARG A 188 11.14 -32.41 -1.41
C ARG A 188 10.32 -32.82 -2.62
N ASN A 189 10.98 -33.16 -3.72
CA ASN A 189 10.31 -33.75 -4.88
C ASN A 189 10.01 -35.25 -4.67
N ALA A 190 9.52 -35.94 -5.69
CA ALA A 190 9.17 -37.37 -5.62
C ALA A 190 10.39 -38.26 -5.28
N GLU A 191 11.60 -37.84 -5.66
CA GLU A 191 12.86 -38.52 -5.36
C GLU A 191 13.47 -38.11 -4.01
N GLY A 192 12.78 -37.29 -3.21
CA GLY A 192 13.25 -36.82 -1.91
C GLY A 192 14.25 -35.66 -1.93
N LYS A 193 14.65 -35.18 -3.12
CA LYS A 193 15.58 -34.07 -3.34
C LYS A 193 14.92 -32.74 -3.01
N LEU A 194 15.66 -31.85 -2.35
CA LEU A 194 15.22 -30.49 -2.07
C LEU A 194 15.19 -29.66 -3.36
N VAL A 195 14.05 -29.03 -3.63
CA VAL A 195 13.81 -28.15 -4.77
C VAL A 195 13.14 -26.85 -4.29
N PRO A 196 13.35 -25.71 -4.96
CA PRO A 196 12.72 -24.44 -4.56
C PRO A 196 11.19 -24.46 -4.58
N ASP A 197 10.56 -23.94 -3.52
CA ASP A 197 9.11 -23.65 -3.43
C ASP A 197 8.80 -22.33 -4.14
N LEU A 198 8.73 -22.38 -5.47
CA LEU A 198 8.55 -21.20 -6.30
C LEU A 198 7.18 -20.52 -6.08
N ARG A 199 7.19 -19.21 -5.86
CA ARG A 199 5.98 -18.39 -5.65
C ARG A 199 5.79 -17.39 -6.79
N GLY A 200 5.32 -17.90 -7.93
CA GLY A 200 5.10 -17.09 -9.13
C GLY A 200 4.02 -17.65 -10.05
N PRO A 201 3.75 -16.96 -11.17
CA PRO A 201 2.72 -17.36 -12.13
C PRO A 201 2.87 -18.82 -12.57
N GLY A 202 1.80 -19.61 -12.41
CA GLY A 202 1.79 -21.02 -12.81
C GLY A 202 2.64 -21.95 -11.95
N LYS A 203 3.14 -21.50 -10.79
CA LYS A 203 4.00 -22.30 -9.89
C LYS A 203 3.27 -22.89 -8.67
N SER A 204 1.95 -22.72 -8.58
CA SER A 204 1.14 -23.21 -7.43
C SER A 204 1.06 -24.74 -7.37
N VAL A 205 1.29 -25.43 -8.49
CA VAL A 205 1.32 -26.90 -8.57
C VAL A 205 2.65 -27.30 -9.23
N PRO A 206 3.57 -27.94 -8.47
CA PRO A 206 4.77 -28.51 -9.05
C PRO A 206 4.42 -29.55 -10.11
N VAL A 207 5.22 -29.62 -11.18
CA VAL A 207 4.97 -30.52 -12.33
C VAL A 207 4.91 -32.01 -11.96
N TRP A 208 5.54 -32.38 -10.84
CA TRP A 208 5.62 -33.73 -10.32
C TRP A 208 4.50 -34.08 -9.32
N VAL A 209 3.57 -33.16 -9.04
CA VAL A 209 2.41 -33.41 -8.16
C VAL A 209 1.12 -33.38 -8.98
N ALA A 210 0.27 -34.40 -8.81
CA ALA A 210 -1.08 -34.39 -9.34
C ALA A 210 -1.99 -33.45 -8.53
N ASP A 211 -2.69 -32.52 -9.21
CA ASP A 211 -3.69 -31.62 -8.62
C ASP A 211 -4.95 -32.42 -8.20
N PRO A 212 -5.23 -32.58 -6.88
CA PRO A 212 -6.34 -33.40 -6.40
C PRO A 212 -7.69 -32.68 -6.49
N PHE A 213 -7.70 -31.37 -6.77
CA PHE A 213 -8.92 -30.57 -6.75
C PHE A 213 -9.74 -30.77 -8.04
N PRO A 214 -11.06 -30.98 -7.94
CA PRO A 214 -11.89 -31.28 -9.10
C PRO A 214 -11.91 -30.11 -10.09
N ARG A 215 -11.56 -30.39 -11.34
CA ARG A 215 -11.53 -29.42 -12.45
C ARG A 215 -12.93 -29.11 -12.99
N LYS A 216 -13.91 -28.77 -12.14
CA LYS A 216 -15.21 -28.30 -12.65
C LYS A 216 -15.02 -26.89 -13.22
N ASN A 217 -15.13 -26.75 -14.55
CA ASN A 217 -15.12 -25.48 -15.30
C ASN A 217 -13.79 -24.71 -15.45
N ARG A 218 -12.64 -25.38 -15.41
CA ARG A 218 -11.41 -24.81 -16.01
C ARG A 218 -11.49 -24.95 -17.54
N ARG A 219 -12.27 -24.09 -18.22
CA ARG A 219 -12.00 -23.86 -19.65
C ARG A 219 -10.52 -23.47 -19.74
N ARG A 220 -9.73 -24.30 -20.44
CA ARG A 220 -8.33 -24.03 -20.80
C ARG A 220 -8.24 -22.64 -21.45
N LYS A 221 -8.06 -21.60 -20.65
CA LYS A 221 -7.28 -20.44 -21.04
C LYS A 221 -5.89 -20.65 -20.45
N GLN A 222 -5.15 -21.61 -21.00
CA GLN A 222 -3.70 -21.44 -21.07
C GLN A 222 -3.49 -20.26 -22.03
N ALA A 223 -3.66 -19.05 -21.50
CA ALA A 223 -3.39 -17.83 -22.22
C ALA A 223 -1.89 -17.56 -22.07
N ARG A 224 -1.19 -17.85 -23.17
CA ARG A 224 0.01 -17.18 -23.65
C ARG A 224 0.58 -16.13 -22.68
N VAL A 225 1.76 -16.47 -22.18
CA VAL A 225 2.74 -15.53 -21.63
C VAL A 225 2.99 -14.43 -22.68
N ILE A 226 2.90 -13.17 -22.22
CA ILE A 226 3.24 -11.90 -22.89
C ILE A 226 2.30 -11.50 -24.05
N GLY A 227 1.30 -10.67 -23.71
CA GLY A 227 0.36 -10.04 -24.64
C GLY A 227 -0.99 -9.77 -23.96
N SER A 228 -1.12 -8.58 -23.34
CA SER A 228 -2.34 -7.99 -22.74
C SER A 228 -3.56 -8.93 -22.55
N LEU A 229 -3.70 -9.48 -21.34
CA LEU A 229 -4.89 -10.24 -20.91
C LEU A 229 -6.20 -9.45 -21.05
N LEU A 230 -6.12 -8.13 -21.04
CA LEU A 230 -7.24 -7.24 -21.30
C LEU A 230 -7.45 -7.25 -22.82
N ARG A 231 -8.62 -7.71 -23.29
CA ARG A 231 -9.05 -7.55 -24.70
C ARG A 231 -9.35 -6.07 -25.01
N THR A 232 -8.42 -5.20 -24.67
CA THR A 232 -8.49 -3.75 -24.81
C THR A 232 -7.49 -3.31 -25.88
N THR A 233 -7.58 -2.04 -26.26
CA THR A 233 -6.62 -1.34 -27.12
C THR A 233 -5.37 -0.90 -26.34
N PHE A 234 -5.37 -1.00 -25.02
CA PHE A 234 -4.24 -0.65 -24.17
C PHE A 234 -3.32 -1.85 -23.94
N ARG A 235 -2.02 -1.69 -24.20
CA ARG A 235 -1.02 -2.76 -24.04
C ARG A 235 0.01 -2.40 -22.98
N ALA A 236 -0.14 -2.96 -21.78
CA ALA A 236 0.88 -2.87 -20.74
C ALA A 236 2.14 -3.66 -21.14
N TYR A 237 3.31 -3.02 -21.03
CA TYR A 237 4.59 -3.63 -21.41
C TYR A 237 5.65 -3.59 -20.31
N LYS A 238 5.49 -2.74 -19.29
CA LYS A 238 6.39 -2.70 -18.13
C LYS A 238 5.62 -2.39 -16.86
N THR A 239 5.80 -3.23 -15.84
CA THR A 239 5.26 -2.98 -14.50
C THR A 239 6.10 -1.91 -13.80
N ILE A 240 5.44 -0.87 -13.29
CA ILE A 240 6.03 0.15 -12.42
C ILE A 240 5.87 -0.28 -10.95
N SER A 241 4.67 -0.73 -10.56
CA SER A 241 4.41 -1.22 -9.20
C SER A 241 3.34 -2.31 -9.18
N GLN A 242 3.41 -3.16 -8.14
CA GLN A 242 2.40 -4.18 -7.82
C GLN A 242 2.12 -4.15 -6.33
N ARG A 243 0.85 -3.97 -5.98
CA ARG A 243 0.34 -3.84 -4.61
C ARG A 243 -0.98 -4.59 -4.47
N GLY A 244 -1.45 -4.77 -3.24
CA GLY A 244 -2.76 -5.38 -3.01
C GLY A 244 -3.91 -4.58 -3.62
N LYS A 245 -3.86 -3.25 -3.52
CA LYS A 245 -4.84 -2.34 -4.14
C LYS A 245 -4.88 -2.44 -5.66
N GLY A 246 -3.81 -2.93 -6.31
CA GLY A 246 -3.69 -2.88 -7.76
C GLY A 246 -2.27 -2.72 -8.27
N GLY A 247 -2.15 -2.34 -9.53
CA GLY A 247 -0.88 -2.26 -10.23
C GLY A 247 -0.77 -1.00 -11.09
N VAL A 248 0.45 -0.53 -11.30
CA VAL A 248 0.74 0.59 -12.20
C VAL A 248 1.69 0.09 -13.27
N TYR A 249 1.39 0.39 -14.53
CA TYR A 249 2.10 -0.13 -15.69
C TYR A 249 2.39 0.99 -16.68
N ARG A 250 3.56 0.95 -17.33
CA ARG A 250 3.74 1.64 -18.61
C ARG A 250 2.99 0.85 -19.68
N ALA A 251 2.24 1.57 -20.50
CA ALA A 251 1.40 0.99 -21.54
C ALA A 251 1.47 1.80 -22.83
N LEU A 252 1.03 1.18 -23.92
CA LEU A 252 0.75 1.85 -25.19
C LEU A 252 -0.76 1.96 -25.36
N ASP A 253 -1.23 3.16 -25.71
CA ASP A 253 -2.59 3.42 -26.16
C ASP A 253 -2.65 3.24 -27.68
N LEU A 254 -3.31 2.16 -28.12
CA LEU A 254 -3.54 1.84 -29.53
C LEU A 254 -4.96 2.21 -29.98
N SER A 255 -5.73 2.94 -29.17
CA SER A 255 -7.09 3.38 -29.54
C SER A 255 -7.09 4.60 -30.47
N VAL A 256 -5.96 5.29 -30.56
CA VAL A 256 -5.74 6.49 -31.37
C VAL A 256 -4.94 6.18 -32.64
N SER A 257 -5.06 7.02 -33.66
CA SER A 257 -4.39 6.83 -34.97
C SER A 257 -2.88 6.72 -34.88
N THR A 258 -2.25 7.53 -34.02
CA THR A 258 -0.83 7.47 -33.72
C THR A 258 -0.65 6.92 -32.31
N PRO A 259 -0.12 5.69 -32.15
CA PRO A 259 0.13 5.10 -30.84
C PRO A 259 0.92 6.03 -29.93
N ARG A 260 0.52 6.11 -28.66
CA ARG A 260 1.19 6.95 -27.66
C ARG A 260 1.47 6.18 -26.38
N PHE A 261 2.52 6.59 -25.66
CA PHE A 261 2.79 6.09 -24.33
C PHE A 261 1.75 6.60 -23.33
N CYS A 262 1.36 5.74 -22.40
CA CYS A 262 0.45 6.06 -21.30
C CYS A 262 0.84 5.31 -20.03
N VAL A 263 0.27 5.73 -18.90
CA VAL A 263 0.29 4.98 -17.65
C VAL A 263 -1.06 4.30 -17.49
N LEU A 264 -1.04 2.98 -17.34
CA LEU A 264 -2.22 2.18 -17.01
C LEU A 264 -2.19 1.86 -15.52
N LYS A 265 -3.20 2.33 -14.78
CA LYS A 265 -3.42 2.03 -13.36
C LYS A 265 -4.56 1.05 -13.22
N GLU A 266 -4.37 0.02 -12.40
CA GLU A 266 -5.34 -1.01 -12.07
C GLU A 266 -5.77 -0.83 -10.62
N GLY A 267 -7.08 -0.91 -10.37
CA GLY A 267 -7.71 -1.00 -9.06
C GLY A 267 -8.35 -2.38 -8.92
N ARG A 268 -7.99 -3.09 -7.84
CA ARG A 268 -8.47 -4.44 -7.57
C ARG A 268 -9.62 -4.42 -6.57
N PRO A 269 -10.71 -5.16 -6.83
CA PRO A 269 -11.80 -5.26 -5.88
C PRO A 269 -11.29 -5.89 -4.57
N HIS A 270 -11.70 -5.32 -3.46
CA HIS A 270 -11.33 -5.70 -2.09
C HIS A 270 -9.82 -5.61 -1.77
N GLY A 271 -8.99 -5.13 -2.71
CA GLY A 271 -7.56 -4.96 -2.53
C GLY A 271 -7.24 -3.79 -1.61
N GLU A 272 -6.45 -4.04 -0.55
CA GLU A 272 -6.12 -3.05 0.49
C GLU A 272 -7.34 -2.28 1.02
N THR A 273 -8.47 -2.96 1.17
CA THR A 273 -9.69 -2.37 1.72
C THR A 273 -9.38 -1.72 3.06
N ASP A 274 -9.66 -0.43 3.18
CA ASP A 274 -9.50 0.29 4.44
C ASP A 274 -10.71 0.12 5.36
N TRP A 275 -10.68 0.80 6.50
CA TRP A 275 -11.71 0.67 7.52
C TRP A 275 -13.06 1.28 7.10
N GLU A 276 -13.07 2.18 6.13
CA GLU A 276 -14.28 2.74 5.52
C GLU A 276 -14.81 1.88 4.36
N GLY A 277 -14.14 0.77 4.04
CA GLY A 277 -14.55 -0.12 2.96
C GLY A 277 -14.09 0.33 1.57
N ARG A 278 -13.15 1.28 1.49
CA ARG A 278 -12.60 1.76 0.22
C ARG A 278 -11.47 0.83 -0.22
N ASP A 279 -11.61 0.29 -1.41
CA ASP A 279 -10.66 -0.65 -1.99
C ASP A 279 -9.89 -0.04 -3.19
N GLY A 280 -9.11 -0.87 -3.87
CA GLY A 280 -8.39 -0.46 -5.08
C GLY A 280 -9.27 0.13 -6.18
N CYS A 281 -10.49 -0.40 -6.38
CA CYS A 281 -11.41 0.14 -7.37
C CYS A 281 -11.92 1.53 -6.98
N TRP A 282 -12.21 1.74 -5.70
CA TRP A 282 -12.55 3.06 -5.17
C TRP A 282 -11.40 4.05 -5.41
N ARG A 283 -10.15 3.67 -5.10
CA ARG A 283 -8.97 4.55 -5.26
C ARG A 283 -8.78 5.02 -6.70
N ILE A 284 -9.02 4.14 -7.69
CA ILE A 284 -8.96 4.51 -9.10
C ILE A 284 -10.08 5.49 -9.50
N ARG A 285 -11.32 5.28 -9.03
CA ARG A 285 -12.43 6.23 -9.26
C ARG A 285 -12.13 7.59 -8.66
N HIS A 286 -11.60 7.57 -7.44
CA HIS A 286 -11.27 8.76 -6.70
C HIS A 286 -10.16 9.55 -7.39
N GLU A 287 -9.07 8.87 -7.81
CA GLU A 287 -7.99 9.53 -8.54
C GLU A 287 -8.47 10.13 -9.88
N GLU A 288 -9.29 9.41 -10.64
CA GLU A 288 -9.91 9.92 -11.88
C GLU A 288 -10.70 11.23 -11.62
N HIS A 289 -11.49 11.25 -10.55
CA HIS A 289 -12.26 12.43 -10.15
C HIS A 289 -11.37 13.60 -9.73
N VAL A 290 -10.36 13.35 -8.88
CA VAL A 290 -9.40 14.38 -8.44
C VAL A 290 -8.68 15.00 -9.64
N LEU A 291 -8.15 14.17 -10.54
CA LEU A 291 -7.44 14.65 -11.73
C LEU A 291 -8.33 15.52 -12.62
N SER A 292 -9.58 15.12 -12.81
CA SER A 292 -10.56 15.87 -13.61
C SER A 292 -10.86 17.24 -12.97
N CYS A 293 -11.11 17.28 -11.66
CA CYS A 293 -11.36 18.51 -10.93
C CYS A 293 -10.15 19.46 -10.99
N LEU A 294 -8.95 18.97 -10.69
CA LEU A 294 -7.74 19.79 -10.71
C LEU A 294 -7.42 20.31 -12.13
N SER A 295 -7.63 19.47 -13.16
CA SER A 295 -7.46 19.90 -14.55
C SER A 295 -8.44 21.01 -14.95
N ASN A 296 -9.69 20.95 -14.48
CA ASN A 296 -10.70 21.99 -14.75
C ASN A 296 -10.35 23.33 -14.07
N GLU A 297 -9.67 23.28 -12.93
CA GLU A 297 -9.12 24.45 -12.23
C GLU A 297 -7.78 24.95 -12.84
N GLY A 298 -7.36 24.38 -13.98
CA GLY A 298 -6.13 24.76 -14.67
C GLY A 298 -4.84 24.27 -13.99
N ILE A 299 -4.94 23.40 -12.99
CA ILE A 299 -3.77 22.82 -12.33
C ILE A 299 -3.14 21.77 -13.24
N ARG A 300 -1.83 21.88 -13.43
CA ARG A 300 -1.06 21.01 -14.33
C ARG A 300 -0.85 19.62 -13.74
N VAL A 301 -1.84 18.74 -13.92
CA VAL A 301 -1.85 17.32 -13.49
C VAL A 301 -1.83 16.38 -14.71
N PRO A 302 -1.59 15.06 -14.54
CA PRO A 302 -1.66 14.11 -15.65
C PRO A 302 -3.05 14.10 -16.31
N ALA A 303 -3.09 14.22 -17.64
CA ALA A 303 -4.36 14.12 -18.36
C ALA A 303 -4.95 12.71 -18.24
N VAL A 304 -6.27 12.61 -18.07
CA VAL A 304 -7.01 11.35 -18.13
C VAL A 304 -7.35 11.05 -19.58
N TYR A 305 -6.95 9.87 -20.08
CA TYR A 305 -7.22 9.43 -21.44
C TYR A 305 -8.44 8.50 -21.51
N ALA A 306 -8.61 7.62 -20.53
CA ALA A 306 -9.74 6.69 -20.47
C ALA A 306 -9.89 6.07 -19.07
N SER A 307 -11.10 5.60 -18.75
CA SER A 307 -11.35 4.68 -17.64
C SER A 307 -12.28 3.56 -18.10
N PHE A 308 -12.08 2.36 -17.57
CA PHE A 308 -12.87 1.18 -17.95
C PHE A 308 -12.79 0.07 -16.90
N GLU A 309 -13.64 -0.95 -17.02
CA GLU A 309 -13.66 -2.11 -16.12
C GLU A 309 -13.50 -3.42 -16.90
N VAL A 310 -12.68 -4.34 -16.38
CA VAL A 310 -12.47 -5.69 -16.95
C VAL A 310 -12.40 -6.69 -15.81
N GLU A 311 -13.21 -7.76 -15.89
CA GLU A 311 -13.23 -8.84 -14.89
C GLU A 311 -13.41 -8.36 -13.42
N GLY A 312 -14.12 -7.24 -13.23
CA GLY A 312 -14.37 -6.60 -11.93
C GLY A 312 -13.23 -5.72 -11.42
N HIS A 313 -12.15 -5.58 -12.17
CA HIS A 313 -11.06 -4.65 -11.89
C HIS A 313 -11.32 -3.33 -12.63
N ARG A 314 -11.01 -2.20 -12.00
CA ARG A 314 -11.10 -0.89 -12.64
C ARG A 314 -9.75 -0.46 -13.16
N TYR A 315 -9.75 0.22 -14.30
CA TYR A 315 -8.55 0.74 -14.93
C TYR A 315 -8.70 2.23 -15.22
N LEU A 316 -7.60 2.96 -15.02
CA LEU A 316 -7.45 4.36 -15.38
C LEU A 316 -6.21 4.51 -16.26
N VAL A 317 -6.38 5.13 -17.42
CA VAL A 317 -5.32 5.44 -18.36
C VAL A 317 -5.03 6.92 -18.27
N THR A 318 -3.80 7.27 -17.92
CA THR A 318 -3.36 8.66 -17.83
C THR A 318 -2.19 8.93 -18.78
N GLU A 319 -1.92 10.21 -18.99
CA GLU A 319 -0.70 10.72 -19.60
C GLU A 319 0.54 10.02 -19.04
N PHE A 320 1.45 9.64 -19.95
CA PHE A 320 2.81 9.29 -19.59
C PHE A 320 3.67 10.55 -19.65
N ILE A 321 4.12 11.02 -18.49
CA ILE A 321 5.04 12.15 -18.41
C ILE A 321 6.46 11.62 -18.59
N GLU A 322 7.13 12.08 -19.64
CA GLU A 322 8.53 11.75 -19.90
C GLU A 322 9.45 12.46 -18.90
N GLY A 323 10.43 11.71 -18.38
CA GLY A 323 11.38 12.20 -17.39
C GLY A 323 11.66 11.20 -16.28
N ASP A 324 12.60 11.57 -15.41
CA ASP A 324 12.89 10.83 -14.18
C ASP A 324 12.15 11.46 -13.00
N ASN A 325 11.76 10.65 -12.02
CA ASN A 325 11.25 11.20 -10.78
C ASN A 325 12.38 11.93 -10.01
N LEU A 326 12.00 12.95 -9.25
CA LEU A 326 12.92 13.81 -8.51
C LEU A 326 13.76 13.01 -7.49
N HIS A 327 13.22 11.93 -6.93
CA HIS A 327 13.99 11.05 -6.06
C HIS A 327 15.16 10.38 -6.80
N SER A 328 14.91 9.80 -7.97
CA SER A 328 15.93 9.20 -8.83
C SER A 328 16.96 10.24 -9.27
N LEU A 329 16.54 11.46 -9.59
CA LEU A 329 17.47 12.55 -9.90
C LEU A 329 18.39 12.87 -8.71
N LEU A 330 17.87 12.89 -7.48
CA LEU A 330 18.67 13.16 -6.28
C LEU A 330 19.65 12.02 -5.96
N LEU A 331 19.27 10.76 -6.21
CA LEU A 331 20.11 9.59 -5.94
C LEU A 331 21.21 9.37 -6.99
N ASN A 332 20.89 9.58 -8.27
CA ASN A 332 21.80 9.25 -9.38
C ASN A 332 22.93 10.29 -9.55
N ARG A 333 22.86 11.41 -8.84
CA ARG A 333 23.88 12.47 -8.95
C ARG A 333 25.00 12.25 -7.96
N LYS A 334 26.24 12.26 -8.47
CA LYS A 334 27.46 12.28 -7.64
C LYS A 334 27.58 13.53 -6.77
N LYS A 335 26.92 14.64 -7.15
CA LYS A 335 26.94 15.93 -6.45
C LYS A 335 25.51 16.43 -6.22
N LYS A 336 25.29 17.10 -5.08
CA LYS A 336 24.04 17.80 -4.77
C LYS A 336 23.66 18.77 -5.91
N LEU A 337 22.36 18.95 -6.16
CA LEU A 337 21.86 19.96 -7.11
C LEU A 337 22.41 21.35 -6.78
N PRO A 338 22.81 22.20 -7.73
CA PRO A 338 23.07 23.63 -7.49
C PRO A 338 21.98 24.27 -6.64
N ILE A 339 22.33 25.24 -5.79
CA ILE A 339 21.35 25.90 -4.90
C ILE A 339 20.23 26.55 -5.70
N THR A 340 20.56 27.17 -6.82
CA THR A 340 19.63 27.78 -7.77
C THR A 340 18.66 26.75 -8.35
N GLU A 341 19.15 25.56 -8.74
CA GLU A 341 18.29 24.49 -9.25
C GLU A 341 17.37 23.92 -8.16
N ALA A 342 17.89 23.68 -6.95
CA ALA A 342 17.07 23.23 -5.82
C ALA A 342 15.98 24.25 -5.45
N LEU A 343 16.29 25.56 -5.52
CA LEU A 343 15.30 26.62 -5.34
C LEU A 343 14.26 26.64 -6.45
N ARG A 344 14.66 26.48 -7.72
CA ARG A 344 13.71 26.38 -8.84
C ARG A 344 12.69 25.25 -8.65
N TYR A 345 13.15 24.07 -8.23
CA TYR A 345 12.24 22.96 -7.93
C TYR A 345 11.36 23.26 -6.70
N GLY A 346 11.93 23.86 -5.65
CA GLY A 346 11.16 24.26 -4.47
C GLY A 346 10.07 25.29 -4.78
N ILE A 347 10.35 26.26 -5.66
CA ILE A 347 9.38 27.27 -6.13
C ILE A 347 8.23 26.59 -6.87
N GLN A 348 8.55 25.77 -7.88
CA GLN A 348 7.53 25.05 -8.66
C GLN A 348 6.65 24.16 -7.77
N LEU A 349 7.25 23.51 -6.77
CA LEU A 349 6.51 22.65 -5.84
C LEU A 349 5.58 23.45 -4.93
N ALA A 350 6.04 24.58 -4.39
CA ALA A 350 5.22 25.44 -3.54
C ALA A 350 4.09 26.11 -4.33
N GLU A 351 4.34 26.51 -5.58
CA GLU A 351 3.34 27.03 -6.51
C GLU A 351 2.27 25.99 -6.82
N LEU A 352 2.68 24.77 -7.20
CA LEU A 352 1.77 23.65 -7.44
C LEU A 352 0.88 23.38 -6.23
N LEU A 353 1.47 23.30 -5.04
CA LEU A 353 0.73 23.03 -3.82
C LEU A 353 -0.25 24.16 -3.47
N SER A 354 0.16 25.42 -3.69
CA SER A 354 -0.71 26.59 -3.56
C SER A 354 -1.93 26.49 -4.48
N GLY A 355 -1.73 26.12 -5.74
CA GLY A 355 -2.82 25.89 -6.69
C GLY A 355 -3.76 24.75 -6.30
N ILE A 356 -3.23 23.61 -5.85
CA ILE A 356 -4.04 22.47 -5.38
C ILE A 356 -4.89 22.88 -4.17
N HIS A 357 -4.29 23.59 -3.20
CA HIS A 357 -4.99 24.07 -2.00
C HIS A 357 -6.07 25.10 -2.35
N ALA A 358 -5.78 26.01 -3.28
CA ALA A 358 -6.75 26.99 -3.77
C ALA A 358 -7.95 26.34 -4.51
N ALA A 359 -7.71 25.23 -5.22
CA ALA A 359 -8.76 24.40 -5.82
C ALA A 359 -9.60 23.60 -4.80
N GLY A 360 -9.34 23.76 -3.50
CA GLY A 360 -10.08 23.10 -2.42
C GLY A 360 -9.68 21.63 -2.19
N TRP A 361 -8.48 21.23 -2.62
CA TRP A 361 -7.93 19.89 -2.42
C TRP A 361 -6.66 19.92 -1.57
N ALA A 362 -6.42 18.85 -0.81
CA ALA A 362 -5.12 18.53 -0.23
C ALA A 362 -4.54 17.31 -0.97
N TRP A 363 -3.25 17.30 -1.29
CA TRP A 363 -2.60 16.26 -2.11
C TRP A 363 -2.24 15.01 -1.29
N ARG A 364 -1.74 15.20 -0.06
CA ARG A 364 -1.41 14.20 0.97
C ARG A 364 -0.28 13.21 0.64
N ASP A 365 0.40 13.37 -0.49
CA ASP A 365 1.57 12.55 -0.84
C ASP A 365 2.65 13.34 -1.60
N CYS A 366 2.88 14.59 -1.16
CA CYS A 366 3.92 15.48 -1.67
C CYS A 366 5.33 14.95 -1.30
N LYS A 367 5.98 14.28 -2.26
CA LYS A 367 7.33 13.71 -2.10
C LYS A 367 8.07 13.58 -3.45
N PRO A 368 9.42 13.52 -3.46
CA PRO A 368 10.19 13.41 -4.69
C PRO A 368 9.86 12.21 -5.60
N LEU A 369 9.35 11.10 -5.07
CA LEU A 369 8.92 9.95 -5.89
C LEU A 369 7.66 10.26 -6.72
N ASN A 370 6.84 11.21 -6.30
CA ASN A 370 5.59 11.61 -6.96
C ASN A 370 5.76 12.88 -7.82
N LEU A 371 6.99 13.29 -8.09
CA LEU A 371 7.32 14.46 -8.89
C LEU A 371 8.22 14.01 -10.04
N ILE A 372 7.75 14.09 -11.27
CA ILE A 372 8.55 13.83 -12.47
C ILE A 372 9.20 15.13 -12.90
N VAL A 373 10.51 15.09 -13.15
CA VAL A 373 11.27 16.18 -13.76
C VAL A 373 11.20 15.97 -15.27
N ALA A 374 10.27 16.69 -15.91
CA ALA A 374 10.08 16.69 -17.35
C ALA A 374 11.13 17.58 -18.05
N GLU A 375 11.05 17.63 -19.37
CA GLU A 375 11.92 18.46 -20.21
C GLU A 375 11.94 19.93 -19.72
N GLY A 376 13.12 20.56 -19.79
CA GLY A 376 13.34 21.93 -19.31
C GLY A 376 13.37 22.08 -17.78
N GLY A 377 13.30 20.99 -17.02
CA GLY A 377 13.30 21.02 -15.55
C GLY A 377 11.94 21.40 -14.97
N LEU A 378 10.86 21.12 -15.70
CA LEU A 378 9.49 21.31 -15.24
C LEU A 378 9.08 20.16 -14.31
N LEU A 379 8.59 20.48 -13.11
CA LEU A 379 7.99 19.49 -12.22
C LEU A 379 6.55 19.18 -12.64
N ARG A 380 6.27 17.89 -12.77
CA ARG A 380 4.94 17.35 -13.05
C ARG A 380 4.55 16.38 -11.93
N PRO A 381 3.46 16.64 -11.19
CA PRO A 381 3.01 15.74 -10.15
C PRO A 381 2.38 14.49 -10.75
N VAL A 382 2.50 13.38 -10.01
CA VAL A 382 1.79 12.14 -10.27
C VAL A 382 1.24 11.59 -8.96
N ASP A 383 0.30 10.66 -9.06
CA ASP A 383 -0.32 9.97 -7.91
C ASP A 383 -1.16 10.89 -7.02
N PHE A 384 -2.46 10.89 -7.29
CA PHE A 384 -3.47 11.69 -6.58
C PHE A 384 -4.48 10.83 -5.82
N GLU A 385 -4.20 9.52 -5.67
CA GLU A 385 -5.15 8.56 -5.09
C GLU A 385 -5.51 8.85 -3.63
N GLY A 386 -4.64 9.57 -2.91
CA GLY A 386 -4.84 9.95 -1.51
C GLY A 386 -5.31 11.38 -1.29
N ALA A 387 -5.47 12.16 -2.36
CA ALA A 387 -5.92 13.53 -2.24
C ALA A 387 -7.31 13.58 -1.60
N CYS A 388 -7.64 14.63 -0.87
CA CYS A 388 -8.99 14.79 -0.34
C CYS A 388 -9.43 16.24 -0.40
N ARG A 389 -10.74 16.44 -0.26
CA ARG A 389 -11.32 17.76 -0.15
C ARG A 389 -10.89 18.44 1.15
N VAL A 390 -10.62 19.75 1.09
CA VAL A 390 -10.24 20.55 2.28
C VAL A 390 -11.44 20.75 3.22
N ASP A 391 -12.63 20.90 2.65
CA ASP A 391 -13.92 21.05 3.36
C ASP A 391 -14.53 19.71 3.80
N ALA A 392 -14.03 18.59 3.27
CA ALA A 392 -14.42 17.24 3.65
C ALA A 392 -13.16 16.37 3.79
N PRO A 393 -12.34 16.58 4.84
CA PRO A 393 -11.10 15.86 5.02
C PRO A 393 -11.35 14.37 5.26
N ASP A 394 -10.46 13.53 4.73
CA ASP A 394 -10.52 12.09 4.94
C ASP A 394 -9.79 11.72 6.25
N PRO A 395 -10.50 11.13 7.23
CA PRO A 395 -9.92 10.79 8.53
C PRO A 395 -8.90 9.64 8.44
N ALA A 396 -8.89 8.85 7.36
CA ALA A 396 -7.94 7.77 7.22
C ALA A 396 -6.52 8.33 7.01
N PRO A 397 -5.51 7.86 7.76
CA PRO A 397 -4.13 8.29 7.55
C PRO A 397 -3.67 7.89 6.15
N TRP A 398 -3.00 8.83 5.49
CA TRP A 398 -2.48 8.65 4.14
C TRP A 398 -1.08 9.25 4.03
N GLY A 399 -0.25 8.67 3.18
CA GLY A 399 1.07 9.20 2.84
C GLY A 399 2.20 8.24 3.16
N THR A 400 3.41 8.67 2.80
CA THR A 400 4.63 7.91 3.06
C THR A 400 5.21 8.30 4.42
N GLN A 401 5.48 7.33 5.30
CA GLN A 401 5.84 7.56 6.71
C GLN A 401 6.92 8.65 6.95
N ALA A 402 7.95 8.72 6.09
CA ALA A 402 9.02 9.72 6.18
C ALA A 402 8.57 11.17 5.88
N TYR A 403 7.45 11.34 5.19
CA TYR A 403 6.86 12.63 4.80
C TYR A 403 5.58 12.94 5.58
N MET A 404 5.14 12.04 6.46
CA MET A 404 4.01 12.29 7.36
C MET A 404 4.47 13.02 8.62
N PRO A 405 3.71 14.03 9.09
CA PRO A 405 4.02 14.73 10.33
C PRO A 405 4.12 13.77 11.52
N PRO A 406 5.12 13.94 12.43
CA PRO A 406 5.31 13.05 13.56
C PRO A 406 4.12 13.04 14.53
N GLU A 407 3.41 14.16 14.69
CA GLU A 407 2.21 14.30 15.52
C GLU A 407 1.03 13.46 15.02
N GLN A 408 1.00 13.11 13.73
CA GLN A 408 0.00 12.21 13.14
C GLN A 408 0.36 10.73 13.36
N ARG A 409 1.58 10.43 13.81
CA ARG A 409 2.02 9.05 14.04
C ARG A 409 1.47 8.55 15.37
N GLY A 410 0.33 7.87 15.30
CA GLY A 410 -0.32 7.26 16.47
C GLY A 410 -1.46 8.08 17.08
N SER A 411 -1.81 9.22 16.46
CA SER A 411 -3.00 9.99 16.81
C SER A 411 -4.03 9.92 15.69
N LEU A 412 -5.30 9.72 16.06
CA LEU A 412 -6.45 9.92 15.16
C LEU A 412 -6.86 11.40 15.07
N ALA A 413 -6.26 12.28 15.89
CA ALA A 413 -6.51 13.71 15.80
C ALA A 413 -5.84 14.27 14.55
N ALA A 414 -6.64 14.67 13.56
CA ALA A 414 -6.15 15.24 12.32
C ALA A 414 -5.91 16.73 12.50
N GLU A 415 -4.64 17.15 12.38
CA GLU A 415 -4.42 18.46 11.79
C GLU A 415 -4.94 18.46 10.36
N SER A 416 -5.40 19.61 9.86
CA SER A 416 -5.91 19.76 8.50
C SER A 416 -4.98 19.12 7.46
N CYS A 417 -5.53 18.42 6.46
CA CYS A 417 -4.74 17.80 5.41
C CYS A 417 -3.82 18.79 4.67
N VAL A 418 -4.18 20.08 4.66
CA VAL A 418 -3.34 21.18 4.16
C VAL A 418 -2.05 21.34 4.97
N THR A 419 -2.11 21.24 6.31
CA THR A 419 -0.90 21.36 7.14
C THR A 419 0.00 20.13 7.00
N GLN A 420 -0.60 18.95 6.76
CA GLN A 420 0.14 17.72 6.45
C GLN A 420 0.93 17.88 5.14
N ASP A 421 0.32 18.44 4.11
CA ASP A 421 1.00 18.77 2.85
C ASP A 421 2.16 19.75 3.03
N LEU A 422 2.01 20.75 3.89
CA LEU A 422 3.06 21.73 4.19
C LEU A 422 4.23 21.11 4.95
N TYR A 423 3.97 20.15 5.83
CA TYR A 423 5.03 19.35 6.44
C TYR A 423 5.78 18.53 5.38
N ALA A 424 5.05 17.84 4.50
CA ALA A 424 5.61 17.04 3.43
C ALA A 424 6.44 17.89 2.44
N LEU A 425 6.00 19.13 2.16
CA LEU A 425 6.76 20.14 1.44
C LEU A 425 8.06 20.50 2.19
N GLY A 426 8.00 20.75 3.49
CA GLY A 426 9.19 21.02 4.32
C GLY A 426 10.21 19.89 4.29
N VAL A 427 9.74 18.64 4.38
CA VAL A 427 10.56 17.44 4.22
C VAL A 427 11.18 17.37 2.82
N THR A 428 10.37 17.58 1.77
CA THR A 428 10.84 17.52 0.39
C THR A 428 11.89 18.59 0.09
N LEU A 429 11.69 19.82 0.58
CA LEU A 429 12.68 20.89 0.50
C LEU A 429 13.96 20.51 1.26
N HIS A 430 13.84 19.97 2.47
CA HIS A 430 15.01 19.50 3.23
C HIS A 430 15.82 18.49 2.41
N GLN A 431 15.16 17.52 1.79
CA GLN A 431 15.81 16.51 0.95
C GLN A 431 16.42 17.12 -0.32
N LEU A 432 15.75 18.05 -0.99
CA LEU A 432 16.31 18.76 -2.15
C LEU A 432 17.65 19.44 -1.83
N PHE A 433 17.75 20.07 -0.66
CA PHE A 433 18.98 20.75 -0.27
C PHE A 433 20.02 19.81 0.33
N SER A 434 19.61 18.78 1.08
CA SER A 434 20.55 17.96 1.87
C SER A 434 20.89 16.59 1.27
N VAL A 435 20.07 16.09 0.35
CA VAL A 435 19.95 14.70 -0.16
C VAL A 435 19.62 13.64 0.89
N GLN A 436 19.35 14.03 2.14
CA GLN A 436 18.98 13.10 3.20
C GLN A 436 17.46 12.87 3.18
N VAL A 437 17.06 11.60 3.19
CA VAL A 437 15.69 11.21 3.51
C VAL A 437 15.52 11.29 5.03
N PRO A 438 14.47 11.93 5.56
CA PRO A 438 14.22 11.90 7.00
C PRO A 438 14.06 10.48 7.52
N ASP A 439 14.78 10.18 8.60
CA ASP A 439 14.50 9.02 9.43
C ASP A 439 13.36 9.40 10.39
N PRO A 440 12.18 8.75 10.32
CA PRO A 440 11.06 9.00 11.22
C PRO A 440 11.43 8.93 12.71
N SER A 441 12.44 8.12 13.07
CA SER A 441 12.87 7.89 14.45
C SER A 441 13.86 8.92 14.99
N LYS A 442 14.36 9.82 14.13
CA LYS A 442 15.42 10.77 14.49
C LYS A 442 14.98 12.21 14.29
N ARG A 443 15.52 13.09 15.12
CA ARG A 443 15.39 14.53 14.90
C ARG A 443 16.17 14.91 13.63
N LEU A 444 15.49 15.53 12.68
CA LEU A 444 16.11 16.05 11.47
C LEU A 444 17.17 17.11 11.77
N ALA A 445 18.38 16.90 11.24
CA ALA A 445 19.43 17.90 11.34
C ALA A 445 19.07 19.14 10.50
N PRO A 446 19.30 20.37 11.00
CA PRO A 446 19.04 21.58 10.22
C PRO A 446 19.83 21.59 8.90
N VAL A 447 19.16 21.97 7.80
CA VAL A 447 19.76 21.99 6.45
C VAL A 447 21.08 22.75 6.39
N GLY A 448 21.21 23.86 7.13
CA GLY A 448 22.44 24.65 7.17
C GLY A 448 23.67 23.92 7.72
N ARG A 449 23.48 22.90 8.57
CA ARG A 449 24.58 22.03 9.02
C ARG A 449 24.96 21.01 7.95
N LEU A 450 24.00 20.59 7.14
CA LEU A 450 24.16 19.57 6.10
C LEU A 450 24.69 20.15 4.78
N ARG A 451 24.49 21.47 4.56
CA ARG A 451 24.90 22.14 3.32
C ARG A 451 25.17 23.63 3.53
N ARG A 452 26.40 24.03 3.23
CA ARG A 452 26.81 25.45 3.14
C ARG A 452 26.19 26.11 1.89
N GLY A 453 26.00 27.42 1.95
CA GLY A 453 25.48 28.22 0.83
C GLY A 453 23.96 28.25 0.67
N VAL A 454 23.19 27.55 1.52
CA VAL A 454 21.73 27.67 1.53
C VAL A 454 21.35 29.03 2.15
N PRO A 455 20.51 29.86 1.50
CA PRO A 455 20.13 31.17 2.04
C PRO A 455 19.54 31.08 3.46
N PRO A 456 19.84 32.02 4.38
CA PRO A 456 19.31 32.00 5.75
C PRO A 456 17.78 31.94 5.80
N GLY A 457 17.09 32.69 4.93
CA GLY A 457 15.62 32.68 4.83
C GLY A 457 15.05 31.31 4.48
N VAL A 458 15.69 30.58 3.56
CA VAL A 458 15.30 29.23 3.14
C VAL A 458 15.51 28.23 4.28
N ARG A 459 16.63 28.34 5.00
CA ARG A 459 16.90 27.50 6.19
C ARG A 459 15.83 27.68 7.27
N LYS A 460 15.45 28.92 7.56
CA LYS A 460 14.41 29.25 8.53
C LYS A 460 13.04 28.74 8.07
N LEU A 461 12.70 28.93 6.80
CA LEU A 461 11.46 28.46 6.20
C LEU A 461 11.28 26.93 6.32
N ILE A 462 12.32 26.15 5.98
CA ILE A 462 12.27 24.68 6.12
C ILE A 462 12.07 24.29 7.59
N ALA A 463 12.80 24.93 8.52
CA ALA A 463 12.64 24.65 9.95
C ALA A 463 11.24 24.98 10.49
N VAL A 464 10.58 26.00 9.92
CA VAL A 464 9.21 26.40 10.26
C VAL A 464 8.18 25.41 9.70
N LEU A 465 8.32 24.94 8.46
CA LEU A 465 7.41 23.93 7.87
C LEU A 465 7.40 22.61 8.64
N LEU A 466 8.52 22.27 9.28
CA LEU A 466 8.65 21.07 10.11
C LEU A 466 8.10 21.25 11.54
N GLN A 467 7.57 22.43 11.89
CA GLN A 467 6.97 22.74 13.19
C GLN A 467 5.46 22.94 13.02
N PRO A 468 4.59 22.14 13.68
CA PRO A 468 3.17 22.10 13.33
C PRO A 468 2.45 23.45 13.42
N GLN A 469 2.66 24.18 14.51
CA GLN A 469 1.94 25.44 14.78
C GLN A 469 2.47 26.67 14.05
N LEU A 470 3.56 26.52 13.28
CA LEU A 470 4.20 27.64 12.59
C LEU A 470 4.11 27.53 11.07
N ARG A 471 3.49 26.47 10.53
CA ARG A 471 3.48 26.20 9.08
C ARG A 471 2.77 27.34 8.33
N PRO A 472 3.47 28.10 7.46
CA PRO A 472 2.83 29.09 6.62
C PRO A 472 2.05 28.40 5.49
N ASN A 473 1.05 29.07 4.93
CA ASN A 473 0.35 28.56 3.74
C ASN A 473 1.30 28.42 2.53
N ALA A 474 0.92 27.60 1.55
CA ALA A 474 1.77 27.27 0.40
C ALA A 474 2.15 28.51 -0.44
N GLN A 475 1.23 29.48 -0.58
CA GLN A 475 1.49 30.75 -1.25
C GLN A 475 2.63 31.54 -0.60
N THR A 476 2.64 31.64 0.73
CA THR A 476 3.71 32.30 1.48
C THR A 476 5.04 31.57 1.31
N VAL A 477 5.03 30.23 1.22
CA VAL A 477 6.24 29.43 0.94
C VAL A 477 6.77 29.77 -0.46
N PHE A 478 5.90 29.82 -1.47
CA PHE A 478 6.24 30.18 -2.83
C PHE A 478 6.91 31.55 -2.92
N GLU A 479 6.31 32.58 -2.33
CA GLU A 479 6.84 33.96 -2.33
C GLU A 479 8.21 34.04 -1.66
N LYS A 480 8.39 33.38 -0.50
CA LYS A 480 9.67 33.35 0.21
C LYS A 480 10.77 32.63 -0.58
N LEU A 481 10.45 31.53 -1.26
CA LEU A 481 11.42 30.83 -2.11
C LEU A 481 11.77 31.65 -3.35
N ARG A 482 10.79 32.31 -3.97
CA ARG A 482 11.01 33.20 -5.11
C ARG A 482 11.90 34.39 -4.76
N GLY A 483 11.65 35.03 -3.61
CA GLY A 483 12.51 36.11 -3.10
C GLY A 483 13.94 35.65 -2.82
N ALA A 484 14.11 34.44 -2.26
CA ALA A 484 15.43 33.86 -2.03
C ALA A 484 16.17 33.52 -3.33
N TYR A 485 15.46 33.11 -4.38
CA TYR A 485 16.04 32.86 -5.70
C TYR A 485 16.45 34.16 -6.39
N ALA A 486 15.61 35.20 -6.33
CA ALA A 486 15.92 36.51 -6.91
C ALA A 486 17.13 37.18 -6.26
N GLY A 487 17.39 36.94 -4.97
CA GLY A 487 18.59 37.45 -4.29
C GLY A 487 19.89 36.68 -4.59
N LEU A 488 19.84 35.62 -5.39
CA LEU A 488 21.01 34.84 -5.84
C LEU A 488 21.32 35.02 -7.34
N ALA A 489 20.33 35.50 -8.11
CA ALA A 489 20.48 35.89 -9.50
C ALA A 489 20.98 37.33 -9.57
#